data_AF-A0AAD3ZFP9-F1
#
_entry.id   AF-A0AAD3ZFP9-F1
#
_cell.length_a   1.000
_cell.length_b   1.000
_cell.length_c   1.000
_cell.angle_alpha   90.00
_cell.angle_beta   90.00
_cell.angle_gamma   90.00
#
_symmetry.space_group_name_H-M   'P 1'
#
loop_
_entity.id
_entity.type
_entity.pdbx_description
1 polymer ?
#
loop_
_entity_poly.entity_id
_entity_poly.type
_entity_poly.pdbx_seq_one_letter_code
_entity_poly.pdbx_strand_id
1 'polypeptide(L)' 'MLVSAAAGAGKTFVLVEKVIQHILAGEEPCDIERLLVVTFTEKAALEMKERIRTALEKARAKNPYDPQIPRQIKE' A
#
# COMPACT_ATOMS: atom_id res chain seq x y z
N MET A 1 12.01 -7.20 8.41
CA MET A 1 12.66 -5.86 8.44
C MET A 1 11.94 -4.99 9.47
N LEU A 2 12.66 -4.36 10.40
CA LEU A 2 12.09 -3.40 11.36
C LEU A 2 12.46 -1.99 10.92
N VAL A 3 11.48 -1.08 10.86
CA VAL A 3 11.72 0.34 10.59
C VAL A 3 11.54 1.10 11.90
N SER A 4 12.65 1.52 12.50
CA SER A 4 12.62 2.49 13.60
C SER A 4 12.63 3.89 12.99
N ALA A 5 11.69 4.75 13.39
CA ALA A 5 11.76 6.15 13.01
C ALA A 5 11.21 7.05 14.13
N ALA A 6 11.69 8.29 14.20
CA ALA A 6 11.22 9.30 15.14
C ALA A 6 9.78 9.76 14.81
N ALA A 7 9.10 10.42 15.76
CA ALA A 7 7.83 11.09 15.48
C ALA A 7 8.00 12.08 14.30
N GLY A 8 7.02 12.15 13.39
CA GLY A 8 7.11 12.99 12.19
C GLY A 8 8.00 12.47 11.04
N ALA A 9 8.74 11.37 11.22
CA ALA A 9 9.66 10.83 10.19
C ALA A 9 8.97 10.10 9.03
N GLY A 10 7.66 10.31 8.80
CA GLY A 10 6.96 9.72 7.66
C GLY A 10 6.80 8.19 7.66
N LYS A 11 6.87 7.53 8.82
CA LYS A 11 6.75 6.05 8.94
C LYS A 11 5.57 5.47 8.16
N THR A 12 4.42 6.12 8.27
CA THR A 12 3.19 5.73 7.58
C THR A 12 3.36 5.83 6.06
N PHE A 13 4.02 6.87 5.56
CA PHE A 13 4.31 7.02 4.13
C PHE A 13 5.23 5.90 3.63
N VAL A 14 6.30 5.62 4.36
CA VAL A 14 7.25 4.54 4.03
C VAL A 14 6.56 3.17 4.06
N LEU A 15 5.66 2.92 5.01
CA LEU A 15 4.88 1.68 5.06
C LEU A 15 3.94 1.53 3.87
N VAL A 16 3.22 2.59 3.50
CA VAL A 16 2.34 2.57 2.32
C VAL A 16 3.14 2.30 1.06
N GLU A 17 4.28 2.98 0.87
CA GLU A 17 5.13 2.79 -0.30
C GLU A 17 5.64 1.34 -0.38
N LYS A 18 6.07 0.75 0.74
CA LYS A 18 6.48 -0.66 0.79
C LYS A 18 5.36 -1.64 0.45
N VAL A 19 4.15 -1.40 0.96
CA VAL A 19 2.98 -2.20 0.61
C VAL A 19 2.74 -2.17 -0.90
N ILE A 20 2.79 -0.99 -1.51
CA ILE A 20 2.60 -0.83 -2.96
C ILE A 20 3.71 -1.53 -3.76
N GLN A 21 4.96 -1.46 -3.30
CA GLN A 21 6.07 -2.18 -3.94
C GLN A 21 5.87 -3.71 -3.88
N HIS A 22 5.38 -4.25 -2.76
CA HIS A 22 5.08 -5.69 -2.65
C HIS A 22 3.89 -6.11 -3.53
N ILE A 23 2.94 -5.22 -3.75
CA ILE A 23 1.78 -5.51 -4.61
C ILE A 23 2.15 -5.42 -6.10
N LEU A 24 2.99 -4.44 -6.51
CA LEU A 24 3.18 -4.09 -7.91
C LEU A 24 4.56 -4.39 -8.51
N ALA A 25 5.62 -4.56 -7.70
CA ALA A 25 6.99 -4.41 -8.17
C ALA A 25 7.99 -5.47 -7.64
N GLY A 26 7.51 -6.64 -7.23
CA GLY A 26 8.35 -7.75 -6.77
C GLY A 26 8.60 -8.83 -7.83
N GLU A 27 9.62 -9.67 -7.61
CA GLU A 27 9.82 -10.94 -8.33
C GLU A 27 8.64 -11.92 -8.11
N GLU A 28 7.97 -11.78 -6.96
CA GLU A 28 6.69 -12.42 -6.63
C GLU A 28 5.70 -11.37 -6.12
N PRO A 29 4.87 -10.76 -7.00
CA PRO A 29 3.85 -9.82 -6.57
C PRO A 29 2.82 -10.50 -5.67
N CYS A 30 2.47 -9.87 -4.55
CA CYS A 30 1.44 -10.39 -3.65
C CYS A 30 0.11 -9.65 -3.86
N ASP A 31 -0.98 -10.39 -3.93
CA ASP A 31 -2.32 -9.78 -3.93
C ASP A 31 -2.57 -9.09 -2.58
N ILE A 32 -3.29 -7.97 -2.62
CA ILE A 32 -3.67 -7.21 -1.41
C ILE A 32 -4.46 -8.07 -0.41
N GLU A 33 -5.19 -9.09 -0.89
CA GLU A 33 -5.93 -10.06 -0.07
C GLU A 33 -5.03 -10.93 0.81
N ARG A 34 -3.72 -10.97 0.53
CA ARG A 34 -2.72 -11.72 1.30
C ARG A 34 -1.96 -10.84 2.31
N LEU A 35 -2.29 -9.56 2.40
CA LEU A 35 -1.64 -8.62 3.31
C LEU A 35 -2.47 -8.35 4.55
N LEU A 36 -1.87 -8.59 5.73
CA LEU A 36 -2.42 -8.17 7.01
C LEU A 36 -1.70 -6.91 7.49
N VAL A 37 -2.41 -5.80 7.57
CA VAL A 37 -1.91 -4.53 8.14
C VAL A 37 -2.61 -4.30 9.47
N VAL A 38 -1.83 -4.13 10.54
CA VAL A 38 -2.34 -3.91 11.89
C VAL A 38 -1.89 -2.54 12.39
N THR A 39 -2.82 -1.76 12.93
CA THR A 39 -2.57 -0.45 13.54
C THR A 39 -3.20 -0.35 14.93
N PHE A 40 -2.73 0.59 15.74
CA PHE A 40 -3.21 0.76 17.12
C PHE A 40 -4.63 1.33 17.20
N THR A 41 -5.07 2.10 16.19
CA THR A 41 -6.40 2.72 16.15
C THR A 41 -7.11 2.43 14.84
N GLU A 42 -8.44 2.45 14.89
CA GLU A 42 -9.31 2.33 13.72
C GLU A 42 -9.09 3.49 12.74
N LYS A 43 -8.93 4.72 13.25
CA LYS A 43 -8.60 5.90 12.41
C LYS A 43 -7.31 5.69 11.62
N ALA A 44 -6.27 5.13 12.25
CA ALA A 44 -5.02 4.84 11.55
C ALA A 44 -5.17 3.72 10.50
N ALA A 45 -6.03 2.73 10.77
CA ALA A 45 -6.34 1.68 9.80
C ALA A 45 -7.06 2.25 8.57
N LEU A 46 -8.06 3.11 8.80
CA LEU A 46 -8.81 3.76 7.72
C LEU A 46 -7.90 4.67 6.88
N GLU A 47 -7.06 5.47 7.53
CA GLU A 47 -6.08 6.32 6.86
C GLU A 47 -5.09 5.49 6.02
N MET A 48 -4.63 4.34 6.52
CA MET A 48 -3.80 3.42 5.74
C MET A 48 -4.55 2.86 4.53
N LYS A 49 -5.81 2.46 4.67
CA LYS A 49 -6.66 1.98 3.56
C LYS A 49 -6.78 3.04 2.46
N GLU A 50 -7.08 4.28 2.83
CA GLU A 50 -7.22 5.40 1.89
C GLU A 50 -5.92 5.74 1.16
N ARG A 51 -4.79 5.74 1.88
CA ARG A 51 -3.47 6.00 1.30
C ARG A 51 -3.06 4.91 0.31
N ILE A 52 -3.28 3.64 0.64
CA ILE A 52 -3.00 2.51 -0.27
C ILE A 52 -3.88 2.61 -1.53
N ARG A 53 -5.20 2.83 -1.38
CA ARG A 53 -6.12 3.02 -2.51
C ARG A 53 -5.66 4.15 -3.43
N THR A 54 -5.31 5.30 -2.85
CA THR A 54 -4.83 6.46 -3.61
C THR A 54 -3.53 6.15 -4.37
N ALA A 55 -2.62 5.39 -3.77
CA ALA A 55 -1.37 5.00 -4.43
C ALA A 55 -1.59 4.01 -5.59
N LEU A 56 -2.51 3.05 -5.43
CA LEU A 56 -2.92 2.13 -6.51
C LEU A 56 -3.57 2.88 -7.68
N GLU A 57 -4.45 3.83 -7.39
CA GLU A 57 -5.07 4.69 -8.41
C GLU A 57 -4.04 5.51 -9.18
N LYS A 58 -3.05 6.08 -8.48
CA LYS A 58 -1.92 6.78 -9.13
C LYS A 58 -1.08 5.83 -9.98
N ALA A 59 -0.85 4.59 -9.53
CA ALA A 59 -0.14 3.59 -10.31
C ALA A 59 -0.93 3.23 -11.58
N ARG A 60 -2.25 3.05 -11.49
CA ARG A 60 -3.14 2.81 -12.64
C ARG A 60 -3.07 3.94 -13.65
N ALA A 61 -3.09 5.19 -13.20
CA ALA A 61 -2.97 6.35 -14.08
C ALA A 61 -1.61 6.42 -14.80
N LYS A 62 -0.53 5.93 -14.16
CA LYS A 62 0.81 5.88 -14.77
C LYS A 62 1.00 4.70 -15.72
N ASN A 63 0.38 3.56 -15.44
CA ASN A 63 0.46 2.36 -16.27
C ASN A 63 -0.94 1.78 -16.51
N PRO A 64 -1.75 2.40 -17.38
CA PRO A 64 -3.15 2.01 -17.58
C PRO A 64 -3.32 0.64 -18.25
N TYR A 65 -2.26 0.08 -18.83
CA TYR A 65 -2.28 -1.20 -19.52
C TYR A 65 -1.89 -2.38 -18.64
N ASP A 66 -1.51 -2.13 -17.38
CA ASP A 66 -1.19 -3.20 -16.44
C ASP A 66 -2.49 -3.86 -15.92
N PRO A 67 -2.77 -5.11 -16.29
CA PRO A 67 -3.99 -5.80 -15.89
C PRO A 67 -3.99 -6.19 -14.40
N GLN A 68 -2.85 -6.14 -13.71
CA GLN A 68 -2.77 -6.47 -12.29
C GLN A 68 -3.35 -5.35 -11.41
N ILE A 69 -3.16 -4.08 -11.78
CA ILE A 69 -3.56 -2.95 -10.93
C ILE A 69 -5.06 -2.92 -10.63
N PRO A 70 -5.98 -3.07 -11.60
CA PRO A 70 -7.42 -3.12 -11.33
C PRO A 70 -7.82 -4.24 -10.38
N ARG A 71 -7.09 -5.35 -10.37
CA ARG A 71 -7.37 -6.50 -9.50
C ARG A 71 -7.13 -6.20 -8.02
N GLN A 72 -6.27 -5.21 -7.73
CA GLN A 72 -5.90 -4.78 -6.38
C GLN A 72 -6.80 -3.67 -5.84
N ILE A 73 -7.63 -3.06 -6.69
CA ILE A 73 -8.58 -2.00 -6.33
C ILE A 73 -9.96 -2.64 -6.17
N LYS A 74 -10.26 -3.12 -4.97
CA LYS A 74 -11.60 -3.58 -4.57
C LYS A 74 -12.22 -2.65 -3.51
N GLU A 75 -13.54 -2.67 -3.39
CA GLU A 75 -14.31 -1.79 -2.49
C GLU A 75 -14.02 -2.04 -0.99
#